data_AF-A0A6L8LXI6-F1
#
_entry.id   AF-A0A6L8LXI6-F1
#
_cell.length_a   1.000
_cell.length_b   1.000
_cell.length_c   1.000
_cell.angle_alpha   90.00
_cell.angle_beta   90.00
_cell.angle_gamma   90.00
#
_symmetry.space_group_name_H-M   'P 1'
#
loop_
_entity.id
_entity.type
_entity.pdbx_description
1 polymer ?
#
loop_
_entity_poly.entity_id
_entity_poly.type
_entity_poly.pdbx_seq_one_letter_code
_entity_poly.pdbx_strand_id
1 'polypeptide(L)'
;MRLKVLIVTCSVLYTSNGLAGINMSEVNAYAYEGLASICATSRKISGAQAQEMKAIHVEKKRERQKRASADTSFSYYAAKQLWGIQRGDSPSYEECSALLK
;
A
#
# COMPACT_ATOMS: atom_id res chain seq x y z
N MET A 1 -0.44 16.86 4.54
CA MET A 1 -0.01 15.84 3.57
C MET A 1 -1.25 15.42 2.81
N ARG A 2 -1.18 15.36 1.47
CA ARG A 2 -2.21 14.77 0.62
C ARG A 2 -1.59 13.53 -0.02
N LEU A 3 -2.17 12.34 0.17
CA LEU A 3 -1.73 11.14 -0.56
C LEU A 3 -1.84 11.41 -2.06
N LYS A 4 -0.72 11.30 -2.77
CA LYS A 4 -0.69 11.48 -4.23
C LYS A 4 -0.73 10.10 -4.86
N VAL A 5 -1.79 9.77 -5.60
CA VAL A 5 -1.78 8.57 -6.44
C VAL A 5 -0.80 8.83 -7.57
N LEU A 6 0.41 8.29 -7.44
CA LEU A 6 1.34 8.24 -8.56
C LEU A 6 0.85 7.11 -9.45
N ILE A 7 -0.07 7.43 -10.36
CA ILE A 7 -0.46 6.51 -11.42
C ILE A 7 0.82 6.25 -12.21
N VAL A 8 1.40 5.08 -12.03
CA VAL A 8 2.51 4.57 -12.84
C VAL A 8 1.94 4.29 -14.24
N THR A 9 1.64 5.34 -14.99
CA THR A 9 1.53 5.32 -16.45
C THR A 9 2.95 5.33 -16.99
N CYS A 10 3.70 4.26 -16.68
CA CYS A 10 4.95 4.04 -17.37
C CYS A 10 4.61 3.20 -18.60
N SER A 11 4.46 3.90 -19.72
CA SER A 11 4.45 3.38 -21.08
C SER A 11 5.76 2.63 -21.33
N VAL A 12 5.94 1.45 -20.75
CA VAL A 12 7.06 0.57 -21.08
C VAL A 12 6.62 -0.30 -22.23
N LEU A 13 6.99 0.18 -23.41
CA LEU A 13 7.12 -0.58 -24.65
C LEU A 13 7.70 -1.96 -24.34
N TYR A 14 6.87 -2.99 -24.32
CA TYR A 14 7.34 -4.38 -24.25
C TYR A 14 7.90 -4.76 -25.62
N THR A 15 9.20 -4.50 -25.82
CA THR A 15 10.01 -5.20 -26.81
C THR A 15 10.79 -6.32 -26.11
N SER A 16 10.30 -7.54 -26.36
CA SER A 16 11.01 -8.83 -26.44
C SER A 16 12.12 -9.22 -25.44
N ASN A 17 11.91 -10.41 -24.86
CA ASN A 17 12.88 -11.44 -24.45
C ASN A 17 13.58 -11.31 -23.08
N GLY A 18 13.23 -12.21 -22.14
CA GLY A 18 14.18 -12.71 -21.14
C GLY A 18 14.22 -12.04 -19.74
N LEU A 19 13.16 -11.43 -19.25
CA LEU A 19 13.02 -11.06 -17.83
C LEU A 19 11.72 -11.64 -17.27
N ALA A 20 11.77 -12.30 -16.12
CA ALA A 20 10.57 -12.66 -15.37
C ALA A 20 9.71 -11.40 -15.19
N GLY A 21 8.55 -11.36 -15.85
CA GLY A 21 7.68 -10.20 -15.85
C GLY A 21 7.30 -9.82 -14.42
N ILE A 22 7.44 -8.55 -14.05
CA ILE A 22 7.04 -8.06 -12.73
C ILE A 22 5.53 -8.27 -12.61
N ASN A 23 5.12 -9.09 -11.64
CA ASN A 23 3.71 -9.32 -11.37
C ASN A 23 3.10 -8.11 -10.66
N MET A 24 2.52 -7.18 -11.43
CA MET A 24 1.92 -5.96 -10.86
C MET A 24 0.78 -6.24 -9.88
N SER A 25 0.10 -7.39 -9.98
CA SER A 25 -0.93 -7.82 -9.03
C SER A 25 -0.33 -8.07 -7.64
N GLU A 26 0.86 -8.65 -7.60
CA GLU A 26 1.62 -8.86 -6.37
C GLU A 26 2.14 -7.54 -5.80
N VAL A 27 2.77 -6.70 -6.64
CA VAL A 27 3.27 -5.37 -6.23
C VAL A 27 2.15 -4.52 -5.62
N ASN A 28 0.97 -4.52 -6.25
CA ASN A 28 -0.20 -3.80 -5.72
C ASN A 28 -0.64 -4.36 -4.36
N ALA A 29 -0.70 -5.68 -4.20
CA ALA A 29 -1.08 -6.29 -2.93
C ALA A 29 -0.13 -5.91 -1.78
N TYR A 30 1.18 -5.86 -2.05
CA TYR A 30 2.17 -5.34 -1.12
C TYR A 30 1.96 -3.87 -0.81
N ALA A 31 1.73 -3.02 -1.82
CA ALA A 31 1.49 -1.60 -1.61
C ALA A 31 0.25 -1.37 -0.72
N TYR A 32 -0.86 -2.06 -0.98
CA TYR A 32 -2.08 -1.93 -0.17
C TYR A 32 -1.90 -2.41 1.28
N GLU A 33 -1.18 -3.52 1.51
CA GLU A 33 -0.82 -3.92 2.88
C GLU A 33 0.00 -2.83 3.59
N GLY A 34 1.00 -2.28 2.90
CA GLY A 34 1.86 -1.24 3.45
C GLY A 34 1.11 0.04 3.78
N LEU A 35 0.21 0.47 2.89
CA LEU A 35 -0.66 1.61 3.12
C LEU A 35 -1.56 1.37 4.34
N ALA A 36 -2.17 0.19 4.44
CA ALA A 36 -3.00 -0.17 5.59
C ALA A 36 -2.19 -0.19 6.90
N SER A 37 -0.93 -0.64 6.87
CA SER A 37 -0.03 -0.61 8.03
C SER A 37 0.28 0.82 8.48
N ILE A 38 0.56 1.71 7.54
CA ILE A 38 0.80 3.14 7.79
C ILE A 38 -0.47 3.80 8.37
N CYS A 39 -1.64 3.50 7.80
CA CYS A 39 -2.92 4.01 8.29
C CYS A 39 -3.26 3.51 9.69
N ALA A 40 -3.02 2.21 9.97
CA ALA A 40 -3.26 1.61 11.29
C ALA A 40 -2.36 2.19 12.41
N THR A 41 -1.25 2.81 12.04
CA THR A 41 -0.28 3.43 12.96
C THR A 41 -0.22 4.96 12.84
N SER A 42 -1.13 5.57 12.06
CA SER A 42 -1.16 7.01 11.86
C SER A 42 -1.48 7.74 13.16
N ARG A 43 -0.69 8.76 13.49
CA ARG A 43 -0.91 9.62 14.68
C ARG A 43 -2.16 10.49 14.58
N LYS A 44 -2.79 10.57 13.40
CA LYS A 44 -4.02 11.36 13.17
C LYS A 44 -5.31 10.53 13.30
N ILE A 45 -5.21 9.23 13.51
CA ILE A 45 -6.36 8.32 13.55
C ILE A 45 -6.44 7.71 14.95
N SER A 46 -7.60 7.83 15.61
CA SER A 46 -7.79 7.40 16.99
C SER A 46 -9.15 6.75 17.23
N GLY A 47 -9.33 6.12 18.39
CA GLY A 47 -10.62 5.53 18.80
C GLY A 47 -11.11 4.45 17.84
N ALA A 48 -12.40 4.48 17.52
CA ALA A 48 -13.05 3.51 16.63
C ALA A 48 -12.43 3.48 15.22
N GLN A 49 -12.04 4.64 14.68
CA GLN A 49 -11.38 4.73 13.38
C GLN A 49 -10.03 3.99 13.36
N ALA A 50 -9.27 4.04 14.47
CA ALA A 50 -8.01 3.31 14.57
C ALA A 50 -8.21 1.80 14.66
N GLN A 51 -9.26 1.35 15.36
CA GLN A 51 -9.63 -0.07 15.41
C GLN A 51 -10.02 -0.59 14.03
N GLU A 52 -10.77 0.20 13.28
CA GLU A 52 -11.14 -0.13 11.90
C GLU A 52 -9.92 -0.23 10.99
N MET A 53 -8.99 0.73 11.03
CA MET A 53 -7.77 0.67 10.22
C MET A 53 -6.90 -0.54 10.57
N LYS A 54 -6.88 -0.97 11.84
CA LYS A 54 -6.20 -2.21 12.24
C LYS A 54 -6.87 -3.45 11.65
N ALA A 55 -8.20 -3.50 11.62
CA ALA A 55 -8.94 -4.60 11.01
C ALA A 55 -8.68 -4.69 9.50
N ILE A 56 -8.73 -3.55 8.80
CA ILE A 56 -8.40 -3.45 7.36
C ILE A 56 -6.95 -3.88 7.10
N HIS A 57 -5.99 -3.49 7.95
CA HIS A 57 -4.61 -3.95 7.81
C HIS A 57 -4.48 -5.47 7.89
N VAL A 58 -5.18 -6.12 8.83
CA VAL A 58 -5.19 -7.59 8.93
C VAL A 58 -5.79 -8.23 7.67
N GLU A 59 -6.86 -7.66 7.13
CA GLU A 59 -7.47 -8.12 5.88
C GLU A 59 -6.50 -7.98 4.69
N LYS A 60 -5.91 -6.80 4.46
CA LYS A 60 -4.98 -6.58 3.35
C LYS A 60 -3.71 -7.43 3.47
N LYS A 61 -3.22 -7.67 4.68
CA LYS A 61 -2.14 -8.63 4.93
C LYS A 61 -2.51 -10.05 4.49
N ARG A 62 -3.73 -10.51 4.80
CA ARG A 62 -4.22 -11.83 4.37
C ARG A 62 -4.38 -11.90 2.85
N GLU A 63 -4.92 -10.86 2.21
CA GLU A 63 -5.04 -10.77 0.76
C GLU A 63 -3.68 -10.87 0.07
N ARG A 64 -2.67 -10.15 0.57
CA ARG A 64 -1.31 -10.22 0.05
C ARG A 64 -0.71 -11.61 0.25
N GLN A 65 -0.86 -12.22 1.43
CA GLN A 65 -0.37 -13.57 1.72
C GLN A 65 -0.95 -14.65 0.78
N LYS A 66 -2.16 -14.46 0.23
CA LYS A 66 -2.74 -15.35 -0.78
C LYS A 66 -2.04 -15.23 -2.15
N ARG A 67 -1.39 -14.10 -2.43
CA ARG A 67 -0.79 -13.77 -3.73
C ARG A 67 0.72 -13.93 -3.73
N ALA A 68 1.37 -13.68 -2.59
CA ALA A 68 2.82 -13.69 -2.46
C ALA A 68 3.26 -14.04 -1.03
N SER A 69 4.46 -14.62 -0.91
CA SER A 69 5.10 -14.92 0.36
C SER A 69 5.38 -13.65 1.18
N ALA A 70 5.84 -13.79 2.42
CA ALA A 70 5.93 -12.64 3.33
C ALA A 70 7.26 -11.87 3.23
N ASP A 71 7.23 -10.73 2.53
CA ASP A 71 8.18 -9.63 2.74
C ASP A 71 7.46 -8.36 3.23
N THR A 72 7.44 -8.17 4.56
CA THR A 72 6.85 -6.99 5.21
C THR A 72 7.66 -5.72 5.00
N SER A 73 8.95 -5.82 4.67
CA SER A 73 9.77 -4.64 4.38
C SER A 73 9.36 -4.07 3.04
N PHE A 74 9.13 -4.95 2.05
CA PHE A 74 8.71 -4.56 0.72
C PHE A 74 7.34 -3.87 0.69
N SER A 75 6.34 -4.34 1.45
CA SER A 75 5.01 -3.67 1.49
C SER A 75 5.08 -2.22 1.92
N TYR A 76 5.84 -1.92 2.97
CA TYR A 76 6.03 -0.57 3.46
C TYR A 76 6.69 0.34 2.40
N TYR A 77 7.75 -0.13 1.74
CA TYR A 77 8.41 0.63 0.68
C TYR A 77 7.51 0.84 -0.54
N ALA A 78 6.81 -0.21 -0.99
CA ALA A 78 5.90 -0.13 -2.13
C ALA A 78 4.80 0.92 -1.91
N ALA A 79 4.21 0.97 -0.70
CA ALA A 79 3.21 1.96 -0.35
C ALA A 79 3.75 3.39 -0.40
N LYS A 80 4.97 3.62 0.12
CA LYS A 80 5.59 4.95 0.11
C LYS A 80 5.86 5.44 -1.30
N GLN A 81 6.29 4.56 -2.21
CA GLN A 81 6.53 4.90 -3.61
C GLN A 81 5.22 5.19 -4.34
N LEU A 82 4.21 4.33 -4.19
CA LEU A 82 2.96 4.42 -4.95
C LEU A 82 2.12 5.65 -4.55
N TRP A 83 2.07 5.98 -3.26
CA TRP A 83 1.27 7.11 -2.76
C TRP A 83 2.08 8.34 -2.34
N GLY A 84 3.39 8.34 -2.61
CA GLY A 84 4.29 9.45 -2.30
C GLY A 84 4.37 9.77 -0.81
N ILE A 85 4.29 8.76 0.07
CA ILE A 85 4.32 8.93 1.52
C ILE A 85 5.77 9.16 1.97
N GLN A 86 6.05 10.30 2.57
CA GLN A 86 7.38 10.66 3.07
C GLN A 86 7.62 10.15 4.49
N ARG A 87 8.86 10.27 4.99
CA ARG A 87 9.15 9.95 6.39
C ARG A 87 8.49 11.01 7.29
N GLY A 88 7.82 10.56 8.35
CA GLY A 88 7.15 11.45 9.31
C GLY A 88 5.70 11.78 8.95
N ASP A 89 5.29 11.50 7.72
CA ASP A 89 3.91 11.62 7.27
C ASP A 89 2.94 10.79 8.11
N SER A 90 1.72 11.28 8.21
CA SER A 90 0.62 10.63 8.93
C SER A 90 -0.68 10.96 8.21
N PRO A 91 -1.20 10.03 7.39
CA PRO A 91 -2.44 10.22 6.64
C PRO A 91 -3.64 10.39 7.57
N SER A 92 -4.66 11.14 7.13
CA SER A 92 -5.94 11.22 7.84
C SER A 92 -6.77 9.95 7.64
N TYR A 93 -7.82 9.79 8.44
CA TYR A 93 -8.75 8.67 8.28
C TYR A 93 -9.47 8.72 6.93
N GLU A 94 -9.84 9.90 6.44
CA GLU A 94 -10.53 10.10 5.17
C GLU A 94 -9.62 9.69 4.00
N GLU A 95 -8.35 10.06 4.06
CA GLU A 95 -7.36 9.65 3.06
C GLU A 95 -7.16 8.13 3.03
N CYS A 96 -7.07 7.51 4.20
CA CYS A 96 -6.93 6.06 4.34
C CYS A 96 -8.18 5.31 3.86
N SER A 97 -9.36 5.75 4.28
CA SER A 97 -10.63 5.10 3.96
C SER A 97 -10.97 5.19 2.47
N ALA A 98 -10.67 6.32 1.82
CA ALA A 98 -10.89 6.49 0.38
C ALA A 98 -10.04 5.54 -0.50
N LEU A 99 -8.93 5.02 0.01
CA LEU A 99 -8.01 4.16 -0.74
C LEU A 99 -8.09 2.68 -0.33
N LEU A 100 -8.54 2.39 0.89
CA LEU A 100 -8.48 1.04 1.47
C LEU A 100 -9.83 0.34 1.60
N LYS A 101 -10.93 1.09 1.54
CA LYS A 101 -12.30 0.56 1.51
C LYS A 101 -12.82 0.56 0.08
#